data_AF-A0A7X7R4G3-F1
#
_entry.id   AF-A0A7X7R4G3-F1
#
_cell.length_a   1.000
_cell.length_b   1.000
_cell.length_c   1.000
_cell.angle_alpha   90.00
_cell.angle_beta   90.00
_cell.angle_gamma   90.00
#
_symmetry.space_group_name_H-M   'P 1'
#
loop_
_entity.id
_entity.type
_entity.pdbx_description
1 polymer ?
#
loop_
_entity_poly.entity_id
_entity_poly.type
_entity_poly.pdbx_seq_one_letter_code
_entity_poly.pdbx_strand_id
1 'polypeptide(L)'
;ARDMVLAGLKPLGKEYGDILREGFTGGWIDVYEQEGKTGGAYSWGSYDTHPFILMNYDNKLNDVFTLAHELGHALHSYYSNQAQPFVYSQYSIFLAEVASTVNESLLIDHLLTTGSKAEDKIYLINHYLEQFKGTMYRQTMFAEFEKITHETVESGEALTPELLSRIYRELNQLYFGDEVVLDPEIDLEWARIPHFYSAFYVYKYATGFAAATALKEQILTGGEAALQRYMNFLQAGSSDYSLNILKKAGVDLNTPAPVESALKYFSRLVDELETLLG
;
A
#
# COMPACT_ATOMS: atom_id res chain seq x y z
N ALA A 1 12.25 -3.04 -15.66
CA ALA A 1 12.01 -2.62 -14.26
C ALA A 1 12.47 -1.19 -13.99
N ARG A 2 13.78 -0.92 -13.83
CA ARG A 2 14.30 0.39 -13.38
C ARG A 2 13.79 1.57 -14.22
N ASP A 3 13.83 1.46 -15.54
CA ASP A 3 13.35 2.52 -16.43
C ASP A 3 11.84 2.73 -16.35
N MET A 4 11.07 1.64 -16.15
CA MET A 4 9.61 1.73 -15.96
C MET A 4 9.28 2.46 -14.66
N VAL A 5 9.97 2.13 -13.57
CA VAL A 5 9.82 2.81 -12.27
C VAL A 5 10.21 4.29 -12.41
N LEU A 6 11.34 4.60 -13.03
CA LEU A 6 11.77 5.99 -13.24
C LEU A 6 10.78 6.79 -14.10
N ALA A 7 10.19 6.16 -15.11
CA ALA A 7 9.19 6.80 -15.97
C ALA A 7 7.87 7.03 -15.23
N GLY A 8 7.40 6.02 -14.49
CA GLY A 8 6.16 6.11 -13.71
C GLY A 8 6.23 7.09 -12.55
N LEU A 9 7.39 7.21 -11.91
CA LEU A 9 7.60 8.11 -10.77
C LEU A 9 8.09 9.50 -11.18
N LYS A 10 8.18 9.80 -12.48
CA LYS A 10 8.53 11.14 -12.99
C LYS A 10 7.70 12.29 -12.39
N PRO A 11 6.39 12.14 -12.08
CA PRO A 11 5.61 13.19 -11.43
C PRO A 11 6.14 13.63 -10.05
N LEU A 12 6.96 12.81 -9.39
CA LEU A 12 7.58 13.15 -8.09
C LEU A 12 8.76 14.12 -8.21
N GLY A 13 9.11 14.53 -9.43
CA GLY A 13 10.12 15.55 -9.68
C GLY A 13 11.53 14.99 -9.86
N LYS A 14 12.43 15.89 -10.26
CA LYS A 14 13.80 15.53 -10.65
C LYS A 14 14.62 14.98 -9.48
N GLU A 15 14.52 15.61 -8.31
CA GLU A 15 15.26 15.20 -7.11
C GLU A 15 14.92 13.78 -6.68
N TYR A 16 13.62 13.44 -6.62
CA TYR A 16 13.16 12.09 -6.34
C TYR A 16 13.73 11.09 -7.35
N GLY A 17 13.68 11.41 -8.65
CA GLY A 17 14.25 10.59 -9.71
C GLY A 17 15.77 10.42 -9.65
N ASP A 18 16.50 11.41 -9.16
CA ASP A 18 17.96 11.34 -9.01
C ASP A 18 18.36 10.41 -7.84
N ILE A 19 17.66 10.50 -6.70
CA ILE A 19 17.87 9.59 -5.56
C ILE A 19 17.51 8.14 -5.92
N LEU A 20 16.46 7.93 -6.72
CA LEU A 20 16.16 6.59 -7.25
C LEU A 20 17.33 6.02 -8.07
N ARG A 21 17.96 6.83 -8.94
CA ARG A 21 19.12 6.41 -9.74
C ARG A 21 20.33 6.10 -8.86
N GLU A 22 20.53 6.88 -7.80
CA GLU A 22 21.53 6.59 -6.79
C GLU A 22 21.24 5.23 -6.15
N GLY A 23 20.02 4.96 -5.69
CA GLY A 23 19.68 3.67 -5.09
C GLY A 23 19.88 2.47 -6.03
N PHE A 24 19.60 2.63 -7.32
CA PHE A 24 19.84 1.58 -8.33
C PHE A 24 21.31 1.27 -8.59
N THR A 25 22.22 2.19 -8.28
CA THR A 25 23.66 2.07 -8.61
C THR A 25 24.57 2.07 -7.37
N GLY A 26 24.07 2.51 -6.21
CA GLY A 26 24.78 2.66 -4.95
C GLY A 26 24.67 1.47 -3.99
N GLY A 27 24.22 0.31 -4.47
CA GLY A 27 24.18 -0.92 -3.66
C GLY A 27 23.04 -0.98 -2.64
N TRP A 28 21.95 -0.24 -2.85
CA TRP A 28 20.80 -0.28 -1.93
C TRP A 28 20.01 -1.59 -2.07
N ILE A 29 20.06 -2.26 -3.22
CA ILE A 29 19.12 -3.35 -3.56
C ILE A 29 19.85 -4.68 -3.70
N ASP A 30 19.45 -5.66 -2.90
CA ASP A 30 19.80 -7.08 -3.10
C ASP A 30 18.69 -7.78 -3.90
N VAL A 31 18.96 -7.98 -5.20
CA VAL A 31 17.93 -8.14 -6.24
C VAL A 31 17.36 -9.56 -6.39
N TYR A 32 18.23 -10.56 -6.51
CA TYR A 32 17.83 -11.90 -6.99
C TYR A 32 17.66 -12.90 -5.85
N GLU A 33 16.82 -13.92 -6.08
CA GLU A 33 16.68 -15.05 -5.16
C GLU A 33 17.99 -15.84 -5.01
N GLN A 34 18.21 -16.40 -3.82
CA GLN A 34 19.33 -17.28 -3.51
C GLN A 34 18.91 -18.34 -2.49
N GLU A 35 19.57 -19.50 -2.50
CA GLU A 35 19.35 -20.55 -1.49
C GLU A 35 19.58 -19.98 -0.08
N GLY A 36 18.59 -20.14 0.80
CA GLY A 36 18.62 -19.63 2.17
C GLY A 36 18.34 -18.12 2.32
N LYS A 37 18.08 -17.39 1.23
CA LYS A 37 17.66 -15.98 1.30
C LYS A 37 16.25 -15.88 1.87
N THR A 38 16.01 -14.84 2.68
CA THR A 38 14.67 -14.55 3.22
C THR A 38 13.69 -14.29 2.07
N GLY A 39 12.50 -14.90 2.13
CA GLY A 39 11.47 -14.74 1.12
C GLY A 39 10.82 -13.35 1.13
N GLY A 40 10.12 -13.02 0.04
CA GLY A 40 9.41 -11.74 -0.10
C GLY A 40 10.31 -10.57 -0.51
N ALA A 41 9.91 -9.37 -0.14
CA ALA A 41 10.68 -8.14 -0.30
C ALA A 41 10.44 -7.24 0.93
N TYR A 42 11.42 -6.40 1.25
CA TYR A 42 11.29 -5.38 2.29
C TYR A 42 12.33 -4.28 2.14
N SER A 43 12.05 -3.13 2.73
CA SER A 43 12.97 -2.02 2.92
C SER A 43 13.35 -1.89 4.40
N TRP A 44 14.64 -1.68 4.67
CA TRP A 44 15.19 -1.56 6.02
C TRP A 44 16.33 -0.55 6.06
N GLY A 45 16.75 -0.15 7.26
CA GLY A 45 17.91 0.72 7.46
C GLY A 45 18.00 1.22 8.90
N SER A 46 19.01 2.05 9.14
CA SER A 46 19.15 2.83 10.37
C SER A 46 19.29 4.31 10.03
N TYR A 47 19.29 5.18 11.04
CA TYR A 47 19.36 6.64 10.84
C TYR A 47 20.61 7.09 10.07
N ASP A 48 21.76 6.48 10.34
CA ASP A 48 23.05 6.87 9.76
C ASP A 48 23.39 6.11 8.46
N THR A 49 22.48 5.27 7.95
CA THR A 49 22.68 4.51 6.72
C THR A 49 21.74 4.98 5.63
N HIS A 50 22.14 4.79 4.37
CA HIS A 50 21.16 4.73 3.30
C HIS A 50 20.21 3.54 3.52
N PRO A 51 18.99 3.56 2.96
CA PRO A 51 18.09 2.41 3.05
C PRO A 51 18.64 1.24 2.23
N PHE A 52 18.24 0.04 2.64
CA PHE A 52 18.51 -1.23 1.99
C PHE A 52 17.19 -1.89 1.61
N ILE A 53 17.14 -2.46 0.41
CA ILE A 53 15.98 -3.17 -0.13
C ILE A 53 16.42 -4.60 -0.38
N LEU A 54 15.73 -5.55 0.24
CA LEU A 54 15.82 -6.96 -0.13
C LEU A 54 14.65 -7.28 -1.05
N MET A 55 14.92 -8.02 -2.12
CA MET A 55 13.88 -8.59 -2.97
C MET A 55 14.29 -9.94 -3.55
N ASN A 56 13.31 -10.67 -4.05
CA ASN A 56 13.46 -11.91 -4.80
C ASN A 56 12.85 -11.71 -6.19
N TYR A 57 13.57 -11.02 -7.07
CA TYR A 57 13.10 -10.59 -8.38
C TYR A 57 13.16 -11.74 -9.41
N ASP A 58 12.04 -12.06 -10.06
CA ASP A 58 11.87 -13.18 -11.02
C ASP A 58 11.30 -12.70 -12.38
N ASN A 59 11.67 -11.50 -12.81
CA ASN A 59 11.35 -10.93 -14.12
C ASN A 59 9.85 -10.83 -14.46
N LYS A 60 8.97 -10.80 -13.46
CA LYS A 60 7.53 -10.58 -13.65
C LYS A 60 7.20 -9.10 -13.52
N LEU A 61 6.10 -8.68 -14.15
CA LEU A 61 5.60 -7.31 -13.99
C LEU A 61 5.27 -7.00 -12.52
N ASN A 62 4.78 -8.00 -11.77
CA ASN A 62 4.57 -7.89 -10.34
C ASN A 62 5.85 -7.49 -9.58
N ASP A 63 7.02 -7.99 -10.00
CA ASP A 63 8.29 -7.64 -9.35
C ASP A 63 8.70 -6.17 -9.60
N VAL A 64 8.19 -5.56 -10.67
CA VAL A 64 8.37 -4.12 -10.93
C VAL A 64 7.51 -3.28 -9.97
N PHE A 65 6.29 -3.73 -9.65
CA PHE A 65 5.46 -3.11 -8.62
C PHE A 65 6.07 -3.28 -7.24
N THR A 66 6.53 -4.49 -6.89
CA THR A 66 7.29 -4.73 -5.65
C THR A 66 8.52 -3.82 -5.56
N LEU A 67 9.27 -3.63 -6.65
CA LEU A 67 10.38 -2.67 -6.67
C LEU A 67 9.93 -1.24 -6.36
N ALA A 68 8.85 -0.77 -7.00
CA ALA A 68 8.30 0.57 -6.78
C ALA A 68 7.81 0.75 -5.32
N HIS A 69 7.18 -0.29 -4.77
CA HIS A 69 6.71 -0.35 -3.39
C HIS A 69 7.88 -0.16 -2.40
N GLU A 70 8.92 -1.00 -2.50
CA GLU A 70 10.06 -0.93 -1.58
C GLU A 70 10.87 0.36 -1.72
N LEU A 71 10.96 0.91 -2.94
CA LEU A 71 11.56 2.23 -3.16
C LEU A 71 10.74 3.35 -2.49
N GLY A 72 9.43 3.20 -2.38
CA GLY A 72 8.59 4.14 -1.63
C GLY A 72 8.94 4.16 -0.15
N HIS A 73 9.08 3.00 0.48
CA HIS A 73 9.56 2.90 1.86
C HIS A 73 10.99 3.42 2.02
N ALA A 74 11.89 3.04 1.11
CA ALA A 74 13.28 3.47 1.13
C ALA A 74 13.39 4.99 1.07
N LEU A 75 12.68 5.64 0.14
CA LEU A 75 12.75 7.09 -0.01
C LEU A 75 12.01 7.81 1.12
N HIS A 76 10.93 7.25 1.66
CA HIS A 76 10.30 7.80 2.87
C HIS A 76 11.30 7.82 4.03
N SER A 77 12.03 6.72 4.26
CA SER A 77 13.07 6.65 5.30
C SER A 77 14.25 7.58 5.00
N TYR A 78 14.68 7.66 3.74
CA TYR A 78 15.74 8.56 3.31
C TYR A 78 15.41 10.03 3.63
N TYR A 79 14.24 10.49 3.21
CA TYR A 79 13.84 11.89 3.44
C TYR A 79 13.59 12.19 4.92
N SER A 80 12.97 11.27 5.66
CA SER A 80 12.73 11.49 7.09
C SER A 80 14.03 11.49 7.91
N ASN A 81 14.99 10.61 7.60
CA ASN A 81 16.31 10.60 8.25
C ASN A 81 17.11 11.88 7.98
N GLN A 82 17.03 12.43 6.77
CA GLN A 82 17.73 13.67 6.43
C GLN A 82 17.10 14.92 7.07
N ALA A 83 15.77 14.94 7.21
CA ALA A 83 15.04 16.13 7.65
C ALA A 83 14.77 16.19 9.16
N GLN A 84 14.75 15.03 9.85
CA GLN A 84 14.40 14.94 11.26
C GLN A 84 15.59 14.51 12.11
N PRO A 85 15.67 14.93 13.39
CA PRO A 85 16.59 14.31 14.33
C PRO A 85 16.22 12.83 14.54
N PHE A 86 17.20 12.02 14.96
CA PHE A 86 17.06 10.58 15.21
C PHE A 86 15.74 10.19 15.91
N VAL A 87 15.34 10.93 16.95
CA VAL A 87 14.15 10.65 17.75
C VAL A 87 12.82 10.80 16.99
N TYR A 88 12.81 11.52 15.88
CA TYR A 88 11.62 11.79 15.07
C TYR A 88 11.73 11.28 13.64
N SER A 89 12.84 10.65 13.24
CA SER A 89 13.01 10.23 11.85
C SER A 89 12.20 9.00 11.48
N GLN A 90 11.95 8.10 12.43
CA GLN A 90 11.15 6.91 12.20
C GLN A 90 9.67 7.27 12.19
N TYR A 91 9.06 7.29 11.01
CA TYR A 91 7.62 7.50 10.88
C TYR A 91 6.82 6.37 11.55
N SER A 92 5.63 6.71 12.04
CA SER A 92 4.74 5.73 12.64
C SER A 92 4.30 4.68 11.61
N ILE A 93 4.01 3.47 12.09
CA ILE A 93 3.49 2.38 11.28
C ILE A 93 2.19 2.72 10.54
N PHE A 94 1.41 3.69 11.03
CA PHE A 94 0.20 4.20 10.38
C PHE A 94 0.50 4.93 9.05
N LEU A 95 1.70 5.49 8.89
CA LEU A 95 2.12 6.22 7.69
C LEU A 95 2.96 5.37 6.73
N ALA A 96 3.38 4.17 7.15
CA ALA A 96 4.40 3.39 6.47
C ALA A 96 4.01 3.04 5.02
N GLU A 97 2.76 2.62 4.82
CA GLU A 97 2.23 2.15 3.53
C GLU A 97 1.84 3.25 2.56
N VAL A 98 1.85 4.52 2.99
CA VAL A 98 1.38 5.62 2.14
C VAL A 98 2.35 5.86 0.98
N ALA A 99 3.66 5.95 1.26
CA ALA A 99 4.67 6.26 0.24
C ALA A 99 4.85 5.13 -0.78
N SER A 100 4.88 3.88 -0.31
CA SER A 100 4.97 2.69 -1.17
C SER A 100 3.76 2.58 -2.10
N THR A 101 2.55 2.76 -1.55
CA THR A 101 1.31 2.72 -2.35
C THR A 101 1.20 3.89 -3.32
N VAL A 102 1.69 5.09 -2.98
CA VAL A 102 1.75 6.23 -3.94
C VAL A 102 2.63 5.87 -5.13
N ASN A 103 3.78 5.24 -4.89
CA ASN A 103 4.69 4.84 -5.97
C ASN A 103 4.04 3.82 -6.91
N GLU A 104 3.43 2.76 -6.37
CA GLU A 104 2.71 1.77 -7.17
C GLU A 104 1.56 2.41 -7.97
N SER A 105 0.81 3.30 -7.31
CA SER A 105 -0.33 3.99 -7.93
C SER A 105 0.09 4.94 -9.06
N LEU A 106 1.25 5.59 -8.95
CA LEU A 106 1.82 6.39 -10.04
C LEU A 106 2.36 5.51 -11.17
N LEU A 107 3.01 4.39 -10.82
CA LEU A 107 3.52 3.44 -11.81
C LEU A 107 2.38 2.84 -12.64
N ILE A 108 1.29 2.39 -12.01
CA ILE A 108 0.17 1.79 -12.74
C ILE A 108 -0.53 2.80 -13.64
N ASP A 109 -0.72 4.05 -13.17
CA ASP A 109 -1.31 5.13 -13.95
C ASP A 109 -0.46 5.45 -15.19
N HIS A 110 0.86 5.47 -15.02
CA HIS A 110 1.80 5.62 -16.13
C HIS A 110 1.72 4.46 -17.14
N LEU A 111 1.66 3.21 -16.66
CA LEU A 111 1.58 2.04 -17.53
C LEU A 111 0.23 1.95 -18.26
N LEU A 112 -0.87 2.37 -17.63
CA LEU A 112 -2.19 2.44 -18.27
C LEU A 112 -2.24 3.52 -19.38
N THR A 113 -1.57 4.65 -19.16
CA THR A 113 -1.54 5.76 -20.13
C THR A 113 -0.56 5.53 -21.28
N THR A 114 0.49 4.73 -21.08
CA THR A 114 1.49 4.41 -22.11
C THR A 114 1.29 3.06 -22.78
N GLY A 115 0.54 2.15 -22.14
CA GLY A 115 0.20 0.82 -22.64
C GLY A 115 -0.58 0.91 -23.95
N SER A 116 -0.05 0.25 -24.99
CA SER A 116 -0.54 0.44 -26.37
C SER A 116 -1.58 -0.59 -26.78
N LYS A 117 -1.63 -1.75 -26.12
CA LYS A 117 -2.52 -2.87 -26.46
C LYS A 117 -3.66 -3.01 -25.46
N ALA A 118 -4.80 -3.48 -25.92
CA ALA A 118 -5.97 -3.69 -25.07
C ALA A 118 -5.70 -4.76 -24.00
N GLU A 119 -4.96 -5.82 -24.35
CA GLU A 119 -4.62 -6.91 -23.44
C GLU A 119 -3.72 -6.44 -22.29
N ASP A 120 -2.76 -5.55 -22.58
CA ASP A 120 -1.87 -4.97 -21.56
C ASP A 120 -2.70 -4.11 -20.59
N LYS A 121 -3.66 -3.33 -21.10
CA LYS A 121 -4.57 -2.53 -20.27
C LYS A 121 -5.47 -3.41 -19.39
N ILE A 122 -6.06 -4.47 -19.96
CA ILE A 122 -6.86 -5.44 -19.20
C ILE A 122 -6.04 -6.03 -18.06
N TYR A 123 -4.80 -6.46 -18.33
CA TYR A 123 -3.91 -7.00 -17.29
C TYR A 123 -3.63 -5.98 -16.19
N LEU A 124 -3.27 -4.75 -16.54
CA LEU A 124 -2.94 -3.69 -15.59
C LEU A 124 -4.16 -3.28 -14.77
N ILE A 125 -5.33 -3.12 -15.39
CA ILE A 125 -6.56 -2.81 -14.67
C ILE A 125 -6.89 -3.94 -13.69
N ASN A 126 -6.88 -5.19 -14.15
CA ASN A 126 -7.13 -6.34 -13.28
C ASN A 126 -6.12 -6.40 -12.11
N HIS A 127 -4.84 -6.13 -12.37
CA HIS A 127 -3.82 -6.05 -11.32
C HIS A 127 -4.19 -4.99 -10.26
N TYR A 128 -4.57 -3.78 -10.68
CA TYR A 128 -5.00 -2.74 -9.75
C TYR A 128 -6.26 -3.15 -8.96
N LEU A 129 -7.26 -3.72 -9.64
CA LEU A 129 -8.52 -4.14 -8.99
C LEU A 129 -8.27 -5.23 -7.94
N GLU A 130 -7.38 -6.18 -8.22
CA GLU A 130 -6.96 -7.21 -7.25
C GLU A 130 -6.21 -6.60 -6.06
N GLN A 131 -5.28 -5.66 -6.30
CA GLN A 131 -4.60 -4.93 -5.24
C GLN A 131 -5.58 -4.13 -4.37
N PHE A 132 -6.53 -3.42 -4.99
CA PHE A 132 -7.57 -2.67 -4.31
C PHE A 132 -8.43 -3.59 -3.45
N LYS A 133 -8.92 -4.71 -4.00
CA LYS A 133 -9.70 -5.70 -3.28
C LYS A 133 -8.94 -6.27 -2.07
N GLY A 134 -7.68 -6.65 -2.29
CA GLY A 134 -6.80 -7.21 -1.25
C GLY A 134 -6.39 -6.23 -0.15
N THR A 135 -6.44 -4.92 -0.42
CA THR A 135 -5.98 -3.89 0.51
C THR A 135 -7.13 -3.12 1.17
N MET A 136 -8.15 -2.73 0.41
CA MET A 136 -9.29 -1.97 0.93
C MET A 136 -10.33 -2.91 1.54
N TYR A 137 -10.90 -3.83 0.78
CA TYR A 137 -11.99 -4.69 1.28
C TYR A 137 -11.47 -5.73 2.27
N ARG A 138 -10.44 -6.49 1.86
CA ARG A 138 -9.93 -7.61 2.67
C ARG A 138 -9.32 -7.17 3.99
N GLN A 139 -8.53 -6.09 4.02
CA GLN A 139 -7.93 -5.62 5.27
C GLN A 139 -8.96 -4.94 6.18
N THR A 140 -10.00 -4.32 5.62
CA THR A 140 -11.12 -3.79 6.42
C THR A 140 -11.92 -4.94 7.05
N MET A 141 -12.20 -6.01 6.28
CA MET A 141 -12.80 -7.24 6.81
C MET A 141 -11.96 -7.84 7.95
N PHE A 142 -10.64 -7.87 7.81
CA PHE A 142 -9.72 -8.32 8.85
C PHE A 142 -9.77 -7.42 10.09
N ALA A 143 -9.81 -6.11 9.92
CA ALA A 143 -9.94 -5.16 11.03
C ALA A 143 -11.28 -5.32 11.76
N GLU A 144 -12.36 -5.61 11.03
CA GLU A 144 -13.67 -5.84 11.62
C GLU A 144 -13.73 -7.18 12.37
N PHE A 145 -13.11 -8.24 11.83
CA PHE A 145 -12.93 -9.50 12.56
C PHE A 145 -12.17 -9.28 13.88
N GLU A 146 -11.06 -8.56 13.82
CA GLU A 146 -10.27 -8.22 15.00
C GLU A 146 -11.08 -7.41 16.02
N LYS A 147 -11.85 -6.41 15.56
CA LYS A 147 -12.75 -5.62 16.41
C LYS A 147 -13.79 -6.50 17.10
N ILE A 148 -14.51 -7.34 16.35
CA ILE A 148 -15.58 -8.19 16.89
C ILE A 148 -15.01 -9.19 17.92
N THR A 149 -13.85 -9.80 17.63
CA THR A 149 -13.23 -10.76 18.55
C THR A 149 -12.78 -10.12 19.85
N HIS A 150 -12.24 -8.90 19.81
CA HIS A 150 -11.92 -8.14 21.03
C HIS A 150 -13.17 -7.75 21.81
N GLU A 151 -14.21 -7.21 21.14
CA GLU A 151 -15.49 -6.84 21.77
C GLU A 151 -16.18 -8.04 22.43
N THR A 152 -16.06 -9.24 21.84
CA THR A 152 -16.59 -10.49 22.39
C THR A 152 -15.88 -10.86 23.70
N VAL A 153 -14.56 -10.70 23.78
CA VAL A 153 -13.82 -10.95 25.03
C VAL A 153 -14.17 -9.89 26.08
N GLU A 154 -14.29 -8.63 25.66
CA GLU A 154 -14.67 -7.51 26.54
C GLU A 154 -16.09 -7.66 27.11
N SER A 155 -17.01 -8.30 26.37
CA SER A 155 -18.35 -8.63 26.87
C SER A 155 -18.37 -9.82 27.85
N GLY A 156 -17.23 -10.49 28.07
CA GLY A 156 -17.09 -11.65 28.95
C GLY A 156 -17.38 -12.99 28.29
N GLU A 157 -17.52 -13.03 26.97
CA GLU A 157 -17.70 -14.26 26.20
C GLU A 157 -16.34 -14.89 25.85
N ALA A 158 -16.33 -16.23 25.69
CA ALA A 158 -15.12 -16.97 25.33
C ALA A 158 -15.01 -17.12 23.80
N LEU A 159 -13.81 -16.90 23.26
CA LEU A 159 -13.50 -17.16 21.85
C LEU A 159 -13.22 -18.65 21.63
N THR A 160 -14.23 -19.41 21.19
CA THR A 160 -14.04 -20.80 20.73
C THR A 160 -13.67 -20.83 19.23
N PRO A 161 -13.00 -21.89 18.75
CA PRO A 161 -12.73 -22.04 17.32
C PRO A 161 -13.98 -21.96 16.44
N GLU A 162 -15.11 -22.51 16.90
CA GLU A 162 -16.39 -22.49 16.19
C GLU A 162 -16.94 -21.06 16.07
N LEU A 163 -16.81 -20.26 17.13
CA LEU A 163 -17.22 -18.86 17.12
C LEU A 163 -16.35 -18.03 16.17
N LEU A 164 -15.03 -18.19 16.24
CA LEU A 164 -14.08 -17.50 15.36
C LEU A 164 -14.34 -17.83 13.89
N SER A 165 -14.50 -19.11 13.57
CA SER A 165 -14.83 -19.56 12.22
C SER A 165 -16.17 -19.01 11.73
N ARG A 166 -17.21 -19.00 12.58
CA ARG A 166 -18.51 -18.41 12.23
C ARG A 166 -18.41 -16.92 11.93
N ILE A 167 -17.79 -16.13 12.81
CA ILE A 167 -17.61 -14.68 12.60
C ILE A 167 -16.87 -14.45 11.29
N TYR A 168 -15.80 -15.21 11.06
CA TYR A 168 -14.99 -15.08 9.85
C TYR A 168 -15.78 -15.41 8.58
N ARG A 169 -16.64 -16.44 8.60
CA ARG A 169 -17.53 -16.79 7.49
C ARG A 169 -18.53 -15.70 7.18
N GLU A 170 -19.20 -15.20 8.21
CA GLU A 170 -20.21 -14.14 8.11
C GLU A 170 -19.59 -12.87 7.52
N LEU A 171 -18.36 -12.52 7.92
CA LEU A 171 -17.62 -11.40 7.33
C LEU A 171 -17.22 -11.65 5.88
N ASN A 172 -16.81 -12.86 5.50
CA ASN A 172 -16.56 -13.15 4.07
C ASN A 172 -17.84 -13.00 3.24
N GLN A 173 -18.98 -13.49 3.74
CA GLN A 173 -20.27 -13.32 3.06
C GLN A 173 -20.64 -11.84 2.92
N LEU A 174 -20.47 -11.05 3.99
CA LEU A 174 -20.77 -9.61 3.99
C LEU A 174 -19.93 -8.83 2.98
N TYR A 175 -18.62 -9.10 2.93
CA TYR A 175 -17.69 -8.31 2.12
C TYR A 175 -17.61 -8.73 0.65
N PHE A 176 -17.84 -10.01 0.35
CA PHE A 176 -17.71 -10.54 -1.02
C PHE A 176 -19.06 -10.84 -1.68
N GLY A 177 -20.15 -10.87 -0.92
CA GLY A 177 -21.51 -11.02 -1.43
C GLY A 177 -21.87 -12.45 -1.88
N ASP A 178 -23.12 -12.60 -2.32
CA ASP A 178 -23.75 -13.91 -2.59
C ASP A 178 -23.24 -14.62 -3.85
N GLU A 179 -22.55 -13.90 -4.74
CA GLU A 179 -21.98 -14.45 -5.97
C GLU A 179 -20.70 -15.26 -5.70
N VAL A 180 -20.07 -15.10 -4.54
CA VAL A 180 -18.86 -15.85 -4.16
C VAL A 180 -19.23 -17.15 -3.45
N VAL A 181 -18.73 -18.26 -3.98
CA VAL A 181 -18.83 -19.56 -3.31
C VAL A 181 -17.86 -19.59 -2.13
N LEU A 182 -18.39 -19.72 -0.92
CA LEU A 182 -17.59 -19.90 0.28
C LEU A 182 -17.32 -21.39 0.50
N ASP A 183 -16.11 -21.84 0.18
CA ASP A 183 -15.64 -23.19 0.51
C ASP A 183 -15.61 -23.41 2.03
N PRO A 184 -15.74 -24.65 2.54
CA PRO A 184 -15.63 -24.91 3.97
C PRO A 184 -14.32 -24.42 4.58
N GLU A 185 -13.21 -24.51 3.84
CA GLU A 185 -11.86 -24.16 4.32
C GLU A 185 -11.68 -22.68 4.64
N ILE A 186 -12.50 -21.77 4.07
CA ILE A 186 -12.39 -20.34 4.34
C ILE A 186 -12.65 -20.01 5.83
N ASP A 187 -13.39 -20.88 6.53
CA ASP A 187 -13.68 -20.76 7.96
C ASP A 187 -12.42 -20.74 8.83
N LEU A 188 -11.33 -21.32 8.36
CA LEU A 188 -10.10 -21.51 9.14
C LEU A 188 -9.01 -20.53 8.76
N GLU A 189 -9.27 -19.64 7.80
CA GLU A 189 -8.26 -18.70 7.33
C GLU A 189 -7.82 -17.73 8.42
N TRP A 190 -8.68 -17.36 9.37
CA TRP A 190 -8.30 -16.52 10.50
C TRP A 190 -7.09 -17.07 11.26
N ALA A 191 -6.94 -18.39 11.34
CA ALA A 191 -5.87 -19.03 12.10
C ALA A 191 -4.48 -18.84 11.47
N ARG A 192 -4.40 -18.59 10.16
CA ARG A 192 -3.14 -18.43 9.42
C ARG A 192 -2.72 -16.99 9.19
N ILE A 193 -3.52 -16.01 9.60
CA ILE A 193 -3.22 -14.58 9.38
C ILE A 193 -2.27 -14.10 10.49
N PRO A 194 -0.98 -13.84 10.20
CA PRO A 194 -0.02 -13.48 11.24
C PRO A 194 -0.33 -12.14 11.90
N HIS A 195 -0.97 -11.23 11.17
CA HIS A 195 -1.30 -9.89 11.66
C HIS A 195 -2.32 -9.88 12.81
N PHE A 196 -3.13 -10.92 12.97
CA PHE A 196 -4.04 -11.03 14.13
C PHE A 196 -3.30 -11.26 15.46
N TYR A 197 -2.01 -11.61 15.40
CA TYR A 197 -1.15 -11.69 16.58
C TYR A 197 -0.43 -10.35 16.87
N SER A 198 -0.81 -9.28 16.17
CA SER A 198 -0.33 -7.90 16.38
C SER A 198 -1.52 -6.94 16.39
N ALA A 199 -2.06 -6.68 17.58
CA ALA A 199 -3.33 -6.00 17.77
C ALA A 199 -3.48 -4.69 16.96
N PHE A 200 -4.56 -4.59 16.19
CA PHE A 200 -5.02 -3.44 15.41
C PHE A 200 -3.96 -2.92 14.43
N TYR A 201 -3.33 -3.84 13.71
CA TYR A 201 -2.37 -3.52 12.66
C TYR A 201 -3.02 -3.32 11.29
N VAL A 202 -3.96 -4.20 10.92
CA VAL A 202 -4.42 -4.37 9.53
C VAL A 202 -5.24 -3.21 8.96
N TYR A 203 -5.99 -2.48 9.78
CA TYR A 203 -6.84 -1.38 9.29
C TYR A 203 -6.03 -0.26 8.60
N LYS A 204 -4.74 -0.16 8.95
CA LYS A 204 -3.80 0.84 8.44
C LYS A 204 -3.57 0.70 6.94
N TYR A 205 -3.65 -0.51 6.40
CA TYR A 205 -3.54 -0.77 4.97
C TYR A 205 -4.65 -0.06 4.18
N ALA A 206 -5.91 -0.22 4.60
CA ALA A 206 -7.04 0.45 3.95
C ALA A 206 -6.93 1.98 4.05
N THR A 207 -6.60 2.51 5.24
CA THR A 207 -6.43 3.96 5.40
C THR A 207 -5.24 4.51 4.60
N GLY A 208 -4.14 3.76 4.55
CA GLY A 208 -2.93 4.10 3.81
C GLY A 208 -3.19 4.11 2.31
N PHE A 209 -3.92 3.11 1.79
CA PHE A 209 -4.28 3.02 0.38
C PHE A 209 -5.23 4.15 -0.05
N ALA A 210 -6.23 4.47 0.78
CA ALA A 210 -7.11 5.62 0.54
C ALA A 210 -6.33 6.94 0.51
N ALA A 211 -5.42 7.14 1.47
CA ALA A 211 -4.56 8.32 1.51
C ALA A 211 -3.63 8.40 0.30
N ALA A 212 -3.00 7.29 -0.09
CA ALA A 212 -2.11 7.20 -1.23
C ALA A 212 -2.84 7.50 -2.54
N THR A 213 -4.05 6.97 -2.73
CA THR A 213 -4.87 7.25 -3.91
C THR A 213 -5.18 8.75 -4.03
N ALA A 214 -5.58 9.39 -2.91
CA ALA A 214 -5.85 10.82 -2.87
C ALA A 214 -4.58 11.67 -3.11
N LEU A 215 -3.44 11.29 -2.53
CA LEU A 215 -2.16 11.98 -2.76
C LEU A 215 -1.69 11.86 -4.20
N LYS A 216 -1.82 10.68 -4.82
CA LYS A 216 -1.51 10.48 -6.24
C LYS A 216 -2.33 11.40 -7.13
N GLU A 217 -3.65 11.48 -6.92
CA GLU A 217 -4.50 12.43 -7.68
C GLU A 217 -4.06 13.88 -7.50
N GLN A 218 -3.71 14.28 -6.27
CA GLN A 218 -3.20 15.62 -5.99
C GLN A 218 -1.85 15.89 -6.66
N ILE A 219 -0.94 14.91 -6.70
CA ILE A 219 0.36 15.04 -7.37
C ILE A 219 0.17 15.23 -8.88
N LEU A 220 -0.73 14.45 -9.50
CA LEU A 220 -0.96 14.50 -10.94
C LEU A 220 -1.68 15.78 -11.39
N THR A 221 -2.54 16.36 -10.55
CA THR A 221 -3.43 17.48 -10.95
C THR A 221 -3.14 18.81 -10.25
N GLY A 222 -2.52 18.78 -9.07
CA GLY A 222 -2.37 19.94 -8.17
C GLY A 222 -1.07 20.71 -8.31
N GLY A 223 -0.19 20.33 -9.24
CA GLY A 223 1.05 21.01 -9.56
C GLY A 223 2.07 21.04 -8.41
N GLU A 224 2.98 22.02 -8.46
CA GLU A 224 4.14 22.12 -7.54
C GLU A 224 3.72 22.21 -6.07
N ALA A 225 2.62 22.91 -5.75
CA ALA A 225 2.13 23.02 -4.38
C ALA A 225 1.67 21.67 -3.80
N ALA A 226 1.07 20.80 -4.61
CA ALA A 226 0.67 19.46 -4.17
C ALA A 226 1.89 18.55 -4.00
N LEU A 227 2.84 18.60 -4.94
CA LEU A 227 4.09 17.87 -4.82
C LEU A 227 4.86 18.28 -3.55
N GLN A 228 4.96 19.58 -3.26
CA GLN A 228 5.66 20.06 -2.07
C GLN A 228 5.01 19.55 -0.77
N ARG A 229 3.68 19.45 -0.71
CA ARG A 229 2.99 18.86 0.45
C ARG A 229 3.34 17.38 0.62
N TYR A 230 3.43 16.63 -0.47
CA TYR A 230 3.88 15.23 -0.44
C TYR A 230 5.35 15.10 -0.03
N MET A 231 6.22 15.97 -0.51
CA MET A 231 7.64 15.97 -0.08
C MET A 231 7.77 16.28 1.40
N ASN A 232 7.01 17.26 1.91
CA ASN A 232 6.95 17.57 3.34
C ASN A 232 6.44 16.39 4.16
N PHE A 233 5.50 15.60 3.62
CA PHE A 233 5.04 14.35 4.23
C PHE A 233 6.18 13.35 4.38
N LEU A 234 6.96 13.09 3.32
CA LEU A 234 8.10 12.16 3.37
C LEU A 234 9.19 12.62 4.35
N GLN A 235 9.33 13.93 4.55
CA GLN A 235 10.29 14.51 5.49
C GLN A 235 9.80 14.56 6.94
N ALA A 236 8.52 14.28 7.21
CA ALA A 236 7.93 14.53 8.52
C ALA A 236 8.34 13.50 9.58
N GLY A 237 8.66 12.26 9.19
CA GLY A 237 8.92 11.17 10.13
C GLY A 237 7.78 11.01 11.13
N SER A 238 8.09 11.08 12.42
CA SER A 238 7.15 11.09 13.55
C SER A 238 7.15 12.42 14.33
N SER A 239 7.46 13.53 13.66
CA SER A 239 7.49 14.87 14.28
C SER A 239 6.13 15.40 14.76
N ASP A 240 5.03 14.75 14.39
CA ASP A 240 3.66 15.10 14.78
C ASP A 240 2.77 13.83 14.70
N TYR A 241 1.51 13.92 15.14
CA TYR A 241 0.54 12.85 15.00
C TYR A 241 0.29 12.52 13.53
N SER A 242 0.15 11.23 13.22
CA SER A 242 0.01 10.72 11.85
C SER A 242 -1.15 11.37 11.07
N LEU A 243 -2.28 11.63 11.73
CA LEU A 243 -3.42 12.31 11.14
C LEU A 243 -3.11 13.79 10.81
N ASN A 244 -2.34 14.48 11.66
CA ASN A 244 -1.91 15.85 11.40
C ASN A 244 -0.93 15.90 10.22
N ILE A 245 0.00 14.95 10.14
CA ILE A 245 0.96 14.82 9.04
C ILE A 245 0.22 14.62 7.72
N LEU A 246 -0.73 13.69 7.65
CA LEU A 246 -1.55 13.46 6.45
C LEU A 246 -2.42 14.67 6.09
N LYS A 247 -3.00 15.33 7.09
CA LYS A 247 -3.80 16.54 6.87
C LYS A 247 -2.96 17.67 6.26
N LYS A 248 -1.71 17.86 6.74
CA LYS A 248 -0.74 18.79 6.15
C LYS A 248 -0.33 18.38 4.72
N ALA A 249 -0.32 17.08 4.41
CA ALA A 249 -0.11 16.57 3.06
C ALA A 249 -1.31 16.84 2.13
N GLY A 250 -2.49 17.14 2.69
CA GLY A 250 -3.72 17.40 1.96
C GLY A 250 -4.76 16.28 2.03
N VAL A 251 -4.61 15.33 2.96
CA VAL A 251 -5.55 14.20 3.17
C VAL A 251 -6.08 14.22 4.60
N ASP A 252 -7.38 14.43 4.77
CA ASP A 252 -8.04 14.37 6.07
C ASP A 252 -8.82 13.06 6.26
N LEU A 253 -8.20 12.10 6.94
CA LEU A 253 -8.80 10.81 7.28
C LEU A 253 -9.89 10.89 8.37
N ASN A 254 -10.16 12.07 8.94
CA ASN A 254 -11.34 12.29 9.79
C ASN A 254 -12.62 12.53 8.98
N THR A 255 -12.53 12.49 7.65
CA THR A 255 -13.65 12.67 6.72
C THR A 255 -13.76 11.44 5.80
N PRO A 256 -14.93 11.14 5.24
CA PRO A 256 -15.09 10.02 4.32
C PRO A 256 -14.41 10.25 2.96
N ALA A 257 -14.03 11.49 2.63
CA ALA A 257 -13.58 11.89 1.30
C ALA A 257 -12.41 11.06 0.72
N PRO A 258 -11.36 10.68 1.49
CA PRO A 258 -10.27 9.86 0.95
C PRO A 258 -10.74 8.46 0.52
N VAL A 259 -11.61 7.82 1.31
CA VAL A 259 -12.17 6.50 1.01
C VAL A 259 -13.12 6.59 -0.18
N GLU A 260 -14.00 7.58 -0.21
CA GLU A 260 -14.91 7.80 -1.35
C GLU A 260 -14.14 8.04 -2.65
N SER A 261 -13.03 8.80 -2.60
CA SER A 261 -12.19 9.03 -3.77
C SER A 261 -11.55 7.74 -4.27
N ALA A 262 -11.07 6.88 -3.37
CA ALA A 262 -10.49 5.59 -3.73
C ALA A 262 -11.54 4.67 -4.38
N LEU A 263 -12.75 4.61 -3.80
CA LEU A 263 -13.87 3.83 -4.36
C LEU A 263 -14.33 4.35 -5.74
N LYS A 264 -14.34 5.66 -5.96
CA LYS A 264 -14.65 6.25 -7.27
C LYS A 264 -13.62 5.85 -8.33
N TYR A 265 -12.34 5.87 -7.98
CA TYR A 265 -11.28 5.44 -8.90
C TYR A 265 -11.40 3.94 -9.22
N PHE A 266 -11.66 3.10 -8.21
CA PHE A 266 -11.94 1.68 -8.39
C PHE A 266 -13.14 1.45 -9.33
N SER A 267 -14.28 2.11 -9.08
CA SER A 267 -15.48 2.00 -9.92
C SER A 267 -15.19 2.35 -11.38
N ARG A 268 -14.45 3.44 -11.64
CA ARG A 268 -14.09 3.84 -13.00
C ARG A 268 -13.28 2.76 -13.72
N LEU A 269 -12.36 2.10 -13.01
CA LEU A 269 -11.54 1.04 -13.59
C LEU A 269 -12.34 -0.25 -13.83
N VAL A 270 -13.34 -0.54 -13.00
CA VAL A 270 -14.30 -1.63 -13.26
C VAL A 270 -15.07 -1.34 -14.56
N ASP A 271 -15.66 -0.14 -14.70
CA ASP A 271 -16.40 0.26 -15.91
C ASP A 271 -15.51 0.20 -17.17
N GLU A 272 -14.26 0.63 -17.05
CA GLU A 272 -13.27 0.58 -18.14
C GLU A 272 -12.92 -0.88 -18.51
N LEU A 273 -12.75 -1.77 -17.53
CA LEU A 273 -12.50 -3.18 -17.76
C LEU A 273 -13.68 -3.87 -18.45
N GLU A 274 -14.92 -3.63 -17.99
CA GLU A 274 -16.13 -4.14 -18.62
C GLU A 274 -16.20 -3.72 -20.09
N THR A 275 -15.95 -2.44 -20.37
CA THR A 275 -15.91 -1.93 -21.75
C THR A 275 -14.86 -2.61 -22.62
N LEU A 276 -13.70 -2.96 -22.07
CA LEU A 276 -12.62 -3.63 -22.78
C LEU A 276 -12.88 -5.13 -23.03
N LEU A 277 -13.68 -5.78 -22.18
CA LEU A 277 -14.02 -7.20 -22.29
C LEU A 277 -15.21 -7.45 -23.23
N GLY A 278 -16.05 -6.45 -23.48
CA GLY A 278 -17.24 -6.52 -24.34
C GLY A 278 -18.46 -7.10 -23.63
#